data_AF-A0A6P0Z7R3-F1
#
_entry.id   AF-A0A6P0Z7R3-F1
#
_cell.length_a   1.000
_cell.length_b   1.000
_cell.length_c   1.000
_cell.angle_alpha   90.00
_cell.angle_beta   90.00
_cell.angle_gamma   90.00
#
_symmetry.space_group_name_H-M   'P 1'
#
loop_
_entity.id
_entity.type
_entity.pdbx_description
1 polymer ?
#
loop_
_entity_poly.entity_id
_entity_poly.type
_entity_poly.pdbx_seq_one_letter_code
_entity_poly.pdbx_strand_id
1 'polypeptide(L)'
;MALKLKIVEDTVLKQKPLESDKLSTKDKQSIKQGTELELETWKLLPQEKFHIQVVFAEDNFQDKNIWYAFNDHVEVWQENEKLKLEPLLLKDVSS
;
A
#
# COMPACT_ATOMS: atom_id res chain seq x y z
N MET A 1 -9.37 -13.77 9.59
CA MET A 1 -9.41 -12.99 8.35
C MET A 1 -7.99 -12.56 8.06
N ALA A 2 -7.39 -13.01 6.97
CA ALA A 2 -6.03 -12.64 6.60
C ALA A 2 -6.08 -11.55 5.53
N LEU A 3 -5.41 -10.42 5.78
CA LEU A 3 -5.29 -9.31 4.86
C LEU A 3 -3.86 -9.32 4.31
N LYS A 4 -3.71 -9.25 2.98
CA LYS A 4 -2.41 -9.36 2.32
C LYS A 4 -2.20 -8.25 1.31
N LEU A 5 -0.97 -7.77 1.22
CA LEU A 5 -0.47 -6.94 0.13
C LEU A 5 0.31 -7.83 -0.83
N LYS A 6 -0.10 -7.89 -2.08
CA LYS A 6 0.65 -8.56 -3.15
C LYS A 6 1.34 -7.52 -4.01
N ILE A 7 2.64 -7.70 -4.23
CA ILE A 7 3.43 -6.84 -5.10
C ILE A 7 3.38 -7.42 -6.51
N VAL A 8 2.63 -6.78 -7.40
CA VAL A 8 2.41 -7.25 -8.78
C VAL A 8 3.40 -6.66 -9.78
N GLU A 9 4.13 -5.62 -9.39
CA GLU A 9 5.28 -5.07 -10.12
C GLU A 9 6.34 -4.60 -9.13
N ASP A 10 7.62 -4.61 -9.52
CA ASP A 10 8.70 -4.05 -8.72
C ASP A 10 8.34 -2.63 -8.25
N THR A 11 8.44 -2.39 -6.94
CA THR A 11 7.95 -1.14 -6.35
C THR A 11 8.84 -0.67 -5.22
N VAL A 12 8.64 0.59 -4.84
CA VAL A 12 9.33 1.23 -3.71
C VAL A 12 8.28 1.66 -2.71
N LEU A 13 8.28 1.02 -1.56
CA LEU A 13 7.55 1.48 -0.38
C LEU A 13 8.20 2.76 0.14
N LYS A 14 7.39 3.74 0.52
CA LYS A 14 7.86 5.05 0.98
C LYS A 14 7.33 5.38 2.37
N GLN A 15 8.09 6.16 3.15
CA GLN A 15 7.62 6.68 4.45
C GLN A 15 6.74 7.93 4.33
N LYS A 16 6.81 8.60 3.19
CA LYS A 16 5.98 9.76 2.86
C LYS A 16 5.51 9.64 1.41
N PRO A 17 4.34 10.18 1.07
CA PRO A 17 3.87 10.26 -0.31
C PRO A 17 4.58 11.41 -1.04
N LEU A 18 5.91 11.38 -1.05
CA LEU A 18 6.76 12.30 -1.80
C LEU A 18 7.38 11.57 -2.99
N GLU A 19 7.84 12.33 -3.98
CA GLU A 19 8.67 11.79 -5.05
C GLU A 19 9.88 11.08 -4.45
N SER A 20 10.22 9.92 -5.01
CA SER A 20 11.26 9.09 -4.44
C SER A 20 12.58 9.86 -4.37
N ASP A 21 12.95 10.63 -5.37
CA ASP A 21 14.21 11.40 -5.42
C ASP A 21 14.40 12.41 -4.29
N LYS A 22 13.32 12.75 -3.57
CA LYS A 22 13.33 13.64 -2.41
C LYS A 22 13.40 12.91 -1.06
N LEU A 23 13.34 11.59 -1.05
CA LEU A 23 13.40 10.75 0.15
C LEU A 23 14.80 10.20 0.36
N SER A 24 15.24 10.23 1.63
CA SER A 24 16.48 9.56 2.04
C SER A 24 16.36 8.05 1.85
N THR A 25 17.49 7.34 1.78
CA THR A 25 17.50 5.87 1.68
C THR A 25 16.78 5.19 2.85
N LYS A 26 16.72 5.85 4.01
CA LYS A 26 15.98 5.41 5.21
C LYS A 26 14.45 5.60 5.16
N ASP A 27 13.97 6.16 4.05
CA ASP A 27 12.54 6.44 3.82
C ASP A 27 12.03 5.69 2.58
N LYS A 28 12.84 4.78 2.03
CA LYS A 28 12.53 3.94 0.88
C LYS A 28 12.85 2.49 1.19
N GLN A 29 11.98 1.60 0.78
CA GLN A 29 12.23 0.17 0.77
C GLN A 29 11.82 -0.39 -0.59
N SER A 30 12.78 -0.93 -1.34
CA SER A 30 12.50 -1.61 -2.61
C SER A 30 11.96 -3.01 -2.32
N ILE A 31 10.86 -3.37 -2.97
CA ILE A 31 10.25 -4.69 -2.88
C ILE A 31 10.07 -5.25 -4.30
N LYS A 32 10.37 -6.54 -4.46
CA LYS A 32 10.29 -7.22 -5.75
C LYS A 32 8.89 -7.74 -6.04
N GLN A 33 8.54 -7.77 -7.33
CA GLN A 33 7.36 -8.46 -7.84
C GLN A 33 7.28 -9.90 -7.29
N GLY A 34 6.06 -10.34 -6.99
CA GLY A 34 5.78 -11.67 -6.44
C GLY A 34 5.89 -11.77 -4.93
N THR A 35 6.28 -10.68 -4.25
CA THR A 35 6.29 -10.63 -2.78
C THR A 35 4.86 -10.52 -2.24
N GLU A 36 4.52 -11.33 -1.23
CA GLU A 36 3.28 -11.21 -0.45
C GLU A 36 3.63 -10.81 0.98
N LEU A 37 2.97 -9.78 1.51
CA LEU A 37 3.19 -9.26 2.87
C LEU A 37 1.86 -9.27 3.63
N GLU A 38 1.90 -9.66 4.90
CA GLU A 38 0.70 -9.64 5.75
C GLU A 38 0.43 -8.23 6.28
N LEU A 39 -0.81 -7.79 6.14
CA LEU A 39 -1.26 -6.47 6.58
C LEU A 39 -2.09 -6.59 7.85
N GLU A 40 -1.84 -5.71 8.79
CA GLU A 40 -2.76 -5.42 9.89
C GLU A 40 -3.94 -4.57 9.36
N THR A 41 -3.63 -3.53 8.59
CA THR A 41 -4.64 -2.65 8.00
C THR A 41 -4.10 -1.87 6.79
N TRP A 42 -5.01 -1.28 6.02
CA TRP A 42 -4.68 -0.37 4.92
C TRP A 42 -5.72 0.74 4.83
N LYS A 43 -5.35 1.88 4.22
CA LYS A 43 -6.29 2.97 3.96
C LYS A 43 -5.91 3.76 2.72
N LEU A 44 -6.96 4.29 2.09
CA LEU A 44 -6.86 5.30 1.05
C LEU A 44 -6.79 6.68 1.70
N LEU A 45 -5.98 7.56 1.12
CA LEU A 45 -5.81 8.91 1.63
C LEU A 45 -6.51 9.89 0.66
N PRO A 46 -7.46 10.72 1.12
CA PRO A 46 -8.26 11.58 0.23
C PRO A 46 -7.42 12.55 -0.62
N GLN A 47 -6.24 12.95 -0.13
CA GLN A 47 -5.33 13.86 -0.80
C GLN A 47 -4.28 13.15 -1.68
N GLU A 48 -4.21 11.82 -1.62
CA GLU A 48 -3.19 11.03 -2.31
C GLU A 48 -3.87 9.92 -3.12
N LYS A 49 -4.03 10.17 -4.42
CA LYS A 49 -4.78 9.30 -5.33
C LYS A 49 -3.99 8.08 -5.80
N PHE A 50 -2.66 8.13 -5.67
CA PHE A 50 -1.77 7.13 -6.25
C PHE A 50 -1.07 6.26 -5.21
N HIS A 51 -1.17 6.60 -3.93
CA HIS A 51 -0.59 5.79 -2.88
C HIS A 51 -1.63 5.39 -1.86
N ILE A 52 -1.52 4.14 -1.42
CA ILE A 52 -2.24 3.63 -0.27
C ILE A 52 -1.30 3.59 0.92
N GLN A 53 -1.80 3.85 2.11
CA GLN A 53 -1.05 3.62 3.34
C GLN A 53 -1.34 2.19 3.81
N VAL A 54 -0.29 1.44 4.10
CA VAL A 54 -0.34 0.06 4.59
C VAL A 54 0.34 -0.02 5.94
N VAL A 55 -0.17 -0.91 6.80
CA VAL A 55 0.41 -1.28 8.09
C VAL A 55 0.64 -2.79 8.05
N PHE A 56 1.89 -3.20 8.13
CA PHE A 56 2.28 -4.62 8.14
C PHE A 56 2.05 -5.24 9.52
N ALA A 57 1.58 -6.48 9.54
CA ALA A 57 1.29 -7.22 10.77
C ALA A 57 2.56 -7.77 11.42
N GLU A 58 3.41 -8.42 10.64
CA GLU A 58 4.64 -9.06 11.13
C GLU A 58 5.90 -8.41 10.54
N ASP A 59 5.84 -8.00 9.27
CA ASP A 59 6.96 -7.41 8.57
C ASP A 59 7.33 -6.01 9.09
N ASN A 60 8.63 -5.78 9.22
CA ASN A 60 9.19 -4.48 9.54
C ASN A 60 10.34 -4.19 8.59
N PHE A 61 10.28 -3.01 7.96
CA PHE A 61 11.36 -2.51 7.13
C PHE A 61 11.98 -1.33 7.85
N GLN A 62 13.28 -1.39 8.12
CA GLN A 62 14.01 -0.29 8.76
C GLN A 62 13.33 0.18 10.08
N ASP A 63 12.92 -0.80 10.90
CA ASP A 63 12.24 -0.60 12.19
C ASP A 63 10.85 0.07 12.09
N LYS A 64 10.20 -0.01 10.92
CA LYS A 64 8.89 0.59 10.66
C LYS A 64 7.97 -0.42 9.95
N ASN A 65 6.73 -0.53 10.41
CA ASN A 65 5.68 -1.34 9.79
C ASN A 65 4.67 -0.52 8.96
N ILE A 66 4.72 0.81 9.05
CA ILE A 66 3.80 1.70 8.32
C ILE A 66 4.49 2.25 7.08
N TRP A 67 3.89 2.06 5.91
CA TRP A 67 4.46 2.45 4.62
C TRP A 67 3.40 2.93 3.63
N TYR A 68 3.84 3.61 2.58
CA TYR A 68 3.03 4.00 1.43
C TYR A 68 3.43 3.16 0.23
N ALA A 69 2.45 2.53 -0.41
CA ALA A 69 2.64 1.73 -1.61
C ALA A 69 1.93 2.39 -2.79
N PHE A 70 2.55 2.36 -3.97
CA PHE A 70 1.93 2.88 -5.18
C PHE A 70 0.84 1.90 -5.66
N ASN A 71 -0.38 2.41 -5.80
CA ASN A 71 -1.60 1.60 -5.95
C ASN A 71 -1.61 0.73 -7.23
N ASP A 72 -1.00 1.16 -8.32
CA ASP A 72 -0.92 0.38 -9.57
C ASP A 72 0.05 -0.81 -9.49
N HIS A 73 1.02 -0.80 -8.55
CA HIS A 73 2.02 -1.88 -8.44
C HIS A 73 1.65 -2.91 -7.37
N VAL A 74 0.53 -2.71 -6.66
CA VAL A 74 0.13 -3.56 -5.54
C VAL A 74 -1.35 -3.92 -5.61
N GLU A 75 -1.68 -5.06 -5.04
CA GLU A 75 -3.05 -5.49 -4.85
C GLU A 75 -3.27 -5.82 -3.38
N VAL A 76 -4.42 -5.41 -2.84
CA VAL A 76 -4.82 -5.83 -1.50
C VAL A 76 -5.82 -6.96 -1.62
N TRP A 77 -5.58 -8.03 -0.86
CA TRP A 77 -6.40 -9.23 -0.84
C TRP A 77 -6.91 -9.50 0.56
N GLN A 78 -8.18 -9.84 0.68
CA GLN A 78 -8.79 -10.33 1.92
C GLN A 78 -9.20 -11.77 1.70
N GLU A 79 -8.51 -12.70 2.37
CA GLU A 79 -8.65 -14.14 2.18
C GLU A 79 -8.41 -14.54 0.72
N ASN A 80 -9.47 -14.72 -0.08
CA ASN A 80 -9.40 -15.05 -1.51
C ASN A 80 -10.05 -14.00 -2.42
N GLU A 81 -10.43 -12.84 -1.88
CA GLU A 81 -11.03 -11.75 -2.63
C GLU A 81 -10.04 -10.59 -2.82
N LYS A 82 -9.85 -10.14 -4.06
CA LYS A 82 -9.10 -8.92 -4.35
C LYS A 82 -9.96 -7.70 -4.01
N LEU A 83 -9.49 -6.89 -3.07
CA LEU A 83 -10.12 -5.62 -2.73
C LEU A 83 -9.83 -4.57 -3.80
N LYS A 84 -10.83 -3.77 -4.13
CA LYS A 84 -10.65 -2.66 -5.07
C LYS A 84 -10.01 -1.46 -4.35
N LEU A 85 -8.86 -1.03 -4.87
CA LEU A 85 -8.16 0.18 -4.44
C LEU A 85 -8.71 1.43 -5.14
N GLU A 86 -10.04 1.52 -5.22
CA GLU A 86 -10.70 2.70 -5.78
C GLU A 86 -10.84 3.72 -4.63
N PRO A 87 -10.39 4.98 -4.79
CA PRO A 87 -10.82 6.03 -3.89
C PRO A 87 -12.35 5.94 -3.83
N LEU A 88 -12.91 5.90 -2.62
CA LEU A 88 -14.35 6.04 -2.41
C LEU A 88 -14.74 7.43 -2.93
N LEU A 89 -14.80 7.59 -4.25
CA LEU A 89 -15.64 8.58 -4.88
C LEU A 89 -17.01 8.15 -4.41
N LEU A 90 -17.55 8.95 -3.48
CA LEU A 90 -18.91 8.84 -2.98
C LEU A 90 -19.75 8.32 -4.14
N LYS A 91 -20.23 7.08 -4.02
CA LYS A 91 -21.33 6.64 -4.87
C LYS A 91 -22.42 7.63 -4.52
N ASP A 92 -22.66 8.59 -5.41
CA ASP A 92 -23.81 9.47 -5.33
C ASP A 92 -25.02 8.56 -5.09
N VAL A 93 -25.48 8.54 -3.85
CA VAL A 93 -26.77 7.97 -3.47
C VAL A 93 -27.82 8.91 -4.02
N SER A 94 -28.00 8.86 -5.34
CA SER A 94 -29.20 9.35 -6.00
C SER A 94 -30.21 8.21 -5.97
N SER A 95 -31.07 8.22 -4.96
CA SER A 95 -32.40 7.60 -4.98
C SER A 95 -33.37 8.53 -4.31
#